data_AF-A0A934WRM3-F1
#
_entry.id   AF-A0A934WRM3-F1
#
_cell.length_a   1.000
_cell.length_b   1.000
_cell.length_c   1.000
_cell.angle_alpha   90.00
_cell.angle_beta   90.00
_cell.angle_gamma   90.00
#
_symmetry.space_group_name_H-M   'P 1'
#
loop_
_entity.id
_entity.type
_entity.pdbx_description
1 polymer ?
#
loop_
_entity_poly.entity_id
_entity_poly.type
_entity_poly.pdbx_seq_one_letter_code
_entity_poly.pdbx_strand_id
1 'polypeptide(L)'
;MRSQNGGGNNQNNRIPNDRGGKSVTKATIGFAMCGSFCTFSKAFEQMRALVEDGYDVIPIMSGNASSTDTRFGKASEMIERAEEITGKRVLTTAVQTEPIGPKKLCDLLVIAPCTGNTLAKLSLGVTDTSVTMAAKSHLRVLRPVLLCVATNDALGASAQNIGRLLNTKNIYFVPLKQDDPVKKPNSLVADFNKLKPCVEAALENRQVQPVFE
;
A
#
# COMPACT_ATOMS: atom_id res chain seq x y z
N MET A 1 24.14 71.88 10.83
CA MET A 1 23.38 70.61 10.71
C MET A 1 23.83 69.69 11.83
N ARG A 2 22.87 69.13 12.56
CA ARG A 2 23.01 68.57 13.91
C ARG A 2 23.89 67.32 13.97
N SER A 3 24.69 67.26 15.04
CA SER A 3 25.48 66.14 15.53
C SER A 3 24.64 65.12 16.30
N GLN A 4 24.93 63.85 16.01
CA GLN A 4 25.04 62.67 16.88
C GLN A 4 23.90 62.29 17.86
N ASN A 5 23.45 61.04 17.64
CA ASN A 5 22.54 60.22 18.45
C ASN A 5 23.10 59.86 19.83
N GLY A 6 22.28 60.02 20.88
CA GLY A 6 22.26 59.11 22.04
C GLY A 6 21.49 57.85 21.65
N GLY A 7 21.74 56.65 22.18
CA GLY A 7 22.05 56.28 23.56
C GLY A 7 20.85 55.48 24.09
N GLY A 8 20.98 54.16 24.26
CA GLY A 8 19.90 53.33 24.84
C GLY A 8 20.09 51.82 24.69
N ASN A 9 20.70 51.21 25.71
CA ASN A 9 20.76 49.76 25.95
C ASN A 9 19.37 49.15 26.11
N ASN A 10 19.17 47.90 25.64
CA ASN A 10 18.33 46.95 26.38
C ASN A 10 18.72 45.49 26.05
N GLN A 11 19.28 44.81 27.06
CA GLN A 11 19.33 43.35 27.12
C GLN A 11 17.92 42.83 27.45
N ASN A 12 17.40 41.87 26.69
CA ASN A 12 16.68 40.73 27.28
C ASN A 12 16.29 39.65 26.27
N ASN A 13 16.72 38.43 26.61
CA ASN A 13 16.00 37.15 26.58
C ASN A 13 15.34 36.60 25.28
N ARG A 14 15.84 35.40 24.93
CA ARG A 14 15.12 34.13 24.62
C ARG A 14 14.03 34.20 23.53
N ILE A 15 13.96 33.31 22.54
CA ILE A 15 13.77 31.84 22.60
C ILE A 15 14.11 31.30 21.19
N PRO A 16 14.73 30.11 21.04
CA PRO A 16 14.91 29.48 19.74
C PRO A 16 13.57 28.94 19.24
N ASN A 17 13.11 29.35 18.06
CA ASN A 17 11.91 28.76 17.46
C ASN A 17 12.30 27.48 16.72
N ASP A 18 12.63 26.45 17.51
CA ASP A 18 12.49 25.06 17.09
C ASP A 18 10.99 24.77 16.96
N ARG A 19 10.52 24.80 15.72
CA ARG A 19 9.28 24.12 15.35
C ARG A 19 9.62 23.21 14.20
N GLY A 20 9.99 21.98 14.53
CA GLY A 20 9.93 20.84 13.64
C GLY A 20 8.56 20.81 12.95
N GLY A 21 8.51 21.33 11.73
CA GLY A 21 7.36 21.22 10.86
C GLY A 21 7.22 19.76 10.48
N LYS A 22 6.14 19.10 10.93
CA LYS A 22 5.75 17.83 10.32
C LYS A 22 5.57 18.10 8.82
N SER A 23 6.40 17.45 8.01
CA SER A 23 6.21 17.40 6.56
C SER A 23 4.75 17.02 6.27
N VAL A 24 4.04 17.83 5.50
CA VAL A 24 2.65 17.56 5.12
C VAL A 24 2.68 16.42 4.10
N THR A 25 2.08 15.29 4.46
CA THR A 25 2.03 14.09 3.59
C THR A 25 0.84 14.19 2.64
N LYS A 26 0.96 13.63 1.43
CA LYS A 26 -0.12 13.67 0.41
C LYS A 26 -1.37 12.90 0.86
N ALA A 27 -1.15 11.68 1.36
CA ALA A 27 -2.15 10.79 1.94
C ALA A 27 -1.43 9.68 2.71
N THR A 28 -2.13 8.97 3.59
CA THR A 28 -1.58 7.77 4.23
C THR A 28 -2.02 6.51 3.48
N ILE A 29 -1.06 5.66 3.09
CA ILE A 29 -1.27 4.44 2.32
C ILE A 29 -0.98 3.22 3.19
N GLY A 30 -1.96 2.33 3.38
CA GLY A 30 -1.68 0.99 3.88
C GLY A 30 -1.15 0.15 2.74
N PHE A 31 0.10 -0.31 2.79
CA PHE A 31 0.72 -1.11 1.73
C PHE A 31 0.86 -2.56 2.17
N ALA A 32 -0.06 -3.40 1.70
CA ALA A 32 -0.18 -4.79 2.09
C ALA A 32 0.44 -5.74 1.06
N MET A 33 1.32 -6.63 1.52
CA MET A 33 1.97 -7.66 0.71
C MET A 33 1.48 -9.06 1.11
N CYS A 34 1.22 -9.93 0.13
CA CYS A 34 0.94 -11.36 0.35
C CYS A 34 1.88 -12.25 -0.47
N GLY A 35 1.85 -13.58 -0.28
CA GLY A 35 2.92 -14.54 -0.64
C GLY A 35 3.28 -14.76 -2.13
N SER A 36 3.15 -13.78 -3.02
CA SER A 36 3.69 -13.84 -4.40
C SER A 36 5.16 -13.39 -4.43
N PHE A 37 6.04 -14.15 -3.77
CA PHE A 37 7.42 -13.76 -3.43
C PHE A 37 8.27 -13.30 -4.63
N CYS A 38 8.08 -13.89 -5.81
CA CYS A 38 8.80 -13.50 -7.03
C CYS A 38 8.52 -12.05 -7.48
N THR A 39 7.47 -11.40 -6.94
CA THR A 39 7.09 -10.02 -7.25
C THR A 39 7.45 -9.03 -6.14
N PHE A 40 8.11 -9.48 -5.06
CA PHE A 40 8.43 -8.62 -3.92
C PHE A 40 9.39 -7.49 -4.29
N SER A 41 10.36 -7.74 -5.18
CA SER A 41 11.25 -6.68 -5.67
C SER A 41 10.47 -5.52 -6.28
N LYS A 42 9.54 -5.82 -7.20
CA LYS A 42 8.65 -4.84 -7.82
C LYS A 42 7.75 -4.14 -6.79
N ALA A 43 7.21 -4.89 -5.82
CA ALA A 43 6.40 -4.31 -4.75
C ALA A 43 7.19 -3.32 -3.88
N PHE A 44 8.43 -3.66 -3.51
CA PHE A 44 9.31 -2.77 -2.74
C PHE A 44 9.73 -1.53 -3.53
N GLU A 45 9.96 -1.66 -4.84
CA GLU A 45 10.21 -0.50 -5.72
C GLU A 45 9.02 0.46 -5.70
N GLN A 46 7.80 -0.05 -5.83
CA GLN A 46 6.60 0.79 -5.76
C GLN A 46 6.37 1.37 -4.36
N MET A 47 6.63 0.60 -3.30
CA MET A 47 6.55 1.09 -1.92
C MET A 47 7.51 2.27 -1.70
N ARG A 48 8.77 2.14 -2.17
CA ARG A 48 9.77 3.21 -2.10
C ARG A 48 9.37 4.43 -2.91
N ALA A 49 8.89 4.23 -4.14
CA ALA A 49 8.43 5.32 -5.01
C ALA A 49 7.28 6.12 -4.37
N LEU A 50 6.37 5.47 -3.63
CA LEU A 50 5.32 6.17 -2.89
C LEU A 50 5.88 6.99 -1.73
N VAL A 51 6.81 6.44 -0.94
CA VAL A 51 7.45 7.19 0.15
C VAL A 51 8.21 8.41 -0.38
N GLU A 52 9.01 8.23 -1.44
CA GLU A 52 9.78 9.31 -2.09
C GLU A 52 8.87 10.39 -2.70
N ASP A 53 7.67 10.03 -3.13
CA ASP A 53 6.67 10.97 -3.66
C ASP A 53 5.85 11.69 -2.57
N GLY A 54 6.15 11.46 -1.29
CA GLY A 54 5.55 12.17 -0.16
C GLY A 54 4.29 11.52 0.43
N TYR A 55 4.05 10.24 0.16
CA TYR A 55 3.01 9.47 0.84
C TYR A 55 3.52 8.91 2.18
N ASP A 56 2.63 8.87 3.16
CA ASP A 56 2.91 8.21 4.43
C ASP A 56 2.53 6.72 4.34
N VAL A 57 3.51 5.81 4.32
CA VAL A 57 3.24 4.39 4.02
C VAL A 57 3.26 3.55 5.30
N ILE A 58 2.21 2.75 5.53
CA ILE A 58 2.11 1.78 6.62
C ILE A 58 2.27 0.37 6.02
N PRO A 59 3.39 -0.34 6.28
CA PRO A 59 3.61 -1.66 5.71
C PRO A 59 2.80 -2.74 6.45
N ILE A 60 2.18 -3.63 5.67
CA ILE A 60 1.39 -4.77 6.16
C ILE A 60 1.87 -6.01 5.41
N MET A 61 2.05 -7.13 6.12
CA MET A 61 2.37 -8.41 5.49
C MET A 61 1.42 -9.50 5.98
N SER A 62 0.98 -10.38 5.06
CA SER A 62 0.29 -11.60 5.47
C SER A 62 1.23 -12.53 6.24
N GLY A 63 0.67 -13.43 7.04
CA GLY A 63 1.47 -14.44 7.77
C GLY A 63 2.51 -15.10 6.84
N ASN A 64 2.07 -15.63 5.70
CA ASN A 64 2.96 -16.23 4.70
C ASN A 64 4.07 -15.27 4.21
N ALA A 65 3.74 -13.99 3.94
CA ALA A 65 4.73 -13.01 3.49
C ALA A 65 5.75 -12.66 4.60
N SER A 66 5.35 -12.73 5.87
CA SER A 66 6.18 -12.38 7.03
C SER A 66 6.87 -13.56 7.73
N SER A 67 6.60 -14.82 7.35
CA SER A 67 7.13 -16.00 8.07
C SER A 67 7.67 -17.12 7.18
N THR A 68 7.60 -17.01 5.86
CA THR A 68 8.05 -18.06 4.95
C THR A 68 9.36 -17.67 4.29
N ASP A 69 10.43 -18.41 4.59
CA ASP A 69 11.69 -18.34 3.85
C ASP A 69 11.53 -19.01 2.49
N THR A 70 12.04 -18.37 1.45
CA THR A 70 11.96 -18.89 0.08
C THR A 70 13.28 -18.70 -0.64
N ARG A 71 13.39 -19.25 -1.85
CA ARG A 71 14.51 -18.95 -2.74
C ARG A 71 14.67 -17.47 -3.11
N PHE A 72 13.67 -16.63 -2.81
CA PHE A 72 13.69 -15.19 -3.08
C PHE A 72 14.20 -14.35 -1.89
N GLY A 73 14.51 -14.99 -0.75
CA GLY A 73 15.03 -14.35 0.44
C GLY A 73 14.35 -14.84 1.72
N LYS A 74 14.89 -14.42 2.87
CA LYS A 74 14.33 -14.75 4.18
C LYS A 74 13.18 -13.82 4.53
N ALA A 75 12.21 -14.33 5.29
CA ALA A 75 11.08 -13.52 5.73
C ALA A 75 11.52 -12.32 6.58
N SER A 76 12.55 -12.48 7.42
CA SER A 76 13.12 -11.40 8.23
C SER A 76 13.70 -10.26 7.38
N GLU A 77 14.38 -10.59 6.29
CA GLU A 77 14.97 -9.61 5.36
C GLU A 77 13.87 -8.82 4.62
N MET A 78 12.76 -9.48 4.29
CA MET A 78 11.61 -8.81 3.67
C MET A 78 10.94 -7.82 4.63
N ILE A 79 10.80 -8.20 5.91
CA ILE A 79 10.28 -7.30 6.95
C ILE A 79 11.21 -6.11 7.12
N GLU A 80 12.51 -6.35 7.36
CA GLU A 80 13.52 -5.30 7.55
C GLU A 80 13.49 -4.31 6.39
N ARG A 81 13.49 -4.80 5.15
CA ARG A 81 13.40 -3.95 3.96
C ARG A 81 12.15 -3.08 3.92
N ALA A 82 10.99 -3.60 4.33
CA ALA A 82 9.75 -2.81 4.39
C ALA A 82 9.84 -1.73 5.48
N GLU A 83 10.40 -2.06 6.65
CA GLU A 83 10.57 -1.14 7.77
C GLU A 83 11.59 -0.04 7.42
N GLU A 84 12.68 -0.37 6.73
CA GLU A 84 13.67 0.59 6.22
C GLU A 84 13.08 1.56 5.20
N ILE A 85 12.28 1.06 4.25
CA ILE A 85 11.64 1.90 3.22
C ILE A 85 10.66 2.89 3.85
N THR A 86 9.86 2.42 4.81
CA THR A 86 8.70 3.18 5.33
C THR A 86 8.98 3.92 6.63
N GLY A 87 10.06 3.56 7.34
CA GLY A 87 10.34 4.02 8.70
C GLY A 87 9.34 3.51 9.75
N LYS A 88 8.53 2.48 9.43
CA LYS A 88 7.46 1.97 10.30
C LYS A 88 7.50 0.47 10.45
N ARG A 89 7.06 -0.01 11.62
CA ARG A 89 6.94 -1.45 11.89
C ARG A 89 5.91 -2.12 10.99
N VAL A 90 6.23 -3.32 10.48
CA VAL A 90 5.29 -4.12 9.69
C VAL A 90 4.18 -4.68 10.56
N LEU A 91 2.92 -4.52 10.12
CA LEU A 91 1.78 -5.17 10.73
C LEU A 91 1.59 -6.56 10.13
N THR A 92 1.64 -7.60 10.97
CA THR A 92 1.65 -9.01 10.52
C THR A 92 0.45 -9.82 10.99
N THR A 93 -0.34 -9.30 11.92
CA THR A 93 -1.48 -10.01 12.53
C THR A 93 -2.81 -9.33 12.26
N ALA A 94 -3.90 -10.11 12.28
CA ALA A 94 -5.26 -9.58 12.16
C ALA A 94 -5.57 -8.54 13.26
N VAL A 95 -5.11 -8.78 14.49
CA VAL A 95 -5.27 -7.88 15.64
C VAL A 95 -4.64 -6.51 15.39
N GLN A 96 -3.44 -6.47 14.80
CA GLN A 96 -2.77 -5.21 14.46
C GLN A 96 -3.48 -4.43 13.35
N THR A 97 -4.12 -5.13 12.40
CA THR A 97 -4.77 -4.51 11.24
C THR A 97 -6.26 -4.19 11.46
N GLU A 98 -6.91 -4.80 12.44
CA GLU A 98 -8.32 -4.52 12.77
C GLU A 98 -8.58 -3.02 12.99
N PRO A 99 -7.71 -2.25 13.67
CA PRO A 99 -7.95 -0.82 13.90
C PRO A 99 -7.86 0.08 12.65
N ILE A 100 -7.42 -0.43 11.49
CA ILE A 100 -7.24 0.36 10.27
C ILE A 100 -8.50 1.14 9.89
N GLY A 101 -9.66 0.50 9.94
CA GLY A 101 -10.96 1.12 9.69
C GLY A 101 -11.41 2.03 10.82
N PRO A 102 -11.67 1.51 12.04
CA PRO A 102 -12.20 2.29 13.16
C PRO A 102 -11.37 3.51 13.51
N LYS A 103 -10.04 3.43 13.40
CA LYS A 103 -9.12 4.53 13.68
C LYS A 103 -8.71 5.31 12.43
N LYS A 104 -9.24 4.96 11.25
CA LYS A 104 -8.95 5.63 9.97
C LYS A 104 -7.45 5.76 9.69
N LEU A 105 -6.68 4.68 9.92
CA LEU A 105 -5.21 4.73 9.92
C LEU A 105 -4.59 5.00 8.55
N CYS A 106 -5.28 4.69 7.46
CA CYS A 106 -4.85 5.04 6.10
C CYS A 106 -6.05 5.47 5.25
N ASP A 107 -5.80 6.26 4.21
CA ASP A 107 -6.80 6.80 3.28
C ASP A 107 -7.05 5.88 2.09
N LEU A 108 -6.05 5.07 1.71
CA LEU A 108 -6.13 3.99 0.72
C LEU A 108 -5.43 2.75 1.26
N LEU A 109 -5.99 1.57 1.02
CA LEU A 109 -5.30 0.29 1.20
C LEU A 109 -4.88 -0.28 -0.16
N VAL A 110 -3.58 -0.42 -0.39
CA VAL A 110 -3.01 -1.09 -1.55
C VAL A 110 -2.66 -2.52 -1.17
N ILE A 111 -3.04 -3.50 -1.98
CA ILE A 111 -2.60 -4.90 -1.85
C ILE A 111 -1.73 -5.25 -3.05
N ALA A 112 -0.41 -5.25 -2.86
CA ALA A 112 0.59 -5.42 -3.90
C ALA A 112 1.80 -6.24 -3.42
N PRO A 113 2.00 -7.47 -3.94
CA PRO A 113 1.09 -8.21 -4.82
C PRO A 113 -0.19 -8.66 -4.09
N CYS A 114 -1.24 -8.92 -4.87
CA CYS A 114 -2.45 -9.66 -4.46
C CYS A 114 -2.47 -11.04 -5.14
N THR A 115 -2.21 -12.10 -4.37
CA THR A 115 -2.23 -13.50 -4.86
C THR A 115 -3.66 -13.97 -5.14
N GLY A 116 -3.81 -15.01 -5.97
CA GLY A 116 -5.12 -15.64 -6.21
C GLY A 116 -5.81 -16.12 -4.92
N ASN A 117 -5.04 -16.61 -3.93
CA ASN A 117 -5.59 -16.99 -2.62
C ASN A 117 -6.14 -15.79 -1.85
N THR A 118 -5.39 -14.69 -1.75
CA THR A 118 -5.89 -13.47 -1.10
C THR A 118 -7.09 -12.91 -1.86
N LEU A 119 -7.05 -12.91 -3.19
CA LEU A 119 -8.14 -12.47 -4.05
C LEU A 119 -9.43 -13.28 -3.81
N ALA A 120 -9.33 -14.61 -3.78
CA ALA A 120 -10.45 -15.50 -3.47
C ALA A 120 -11.05 -15.19 -2.10
N LYS A 121 -10.21 -15.07 -1.06
CA LYS A 121 -10.64 -14.72 0.29
C LYS A 121 -11.38 -13.39 0.34
N LEU A 122 -10.85 -12.35 -0.31
CA LEU A 122 -11.50 -11.04 -0.38
C LEU A 122 -12.86 -11.13 -1.08
N SER A 123 -12.94 -11.83 -2.22
CA SER A 123 -14.18 -11.97 -2.99
C SER A 123 -15.30 -12.72 -2.25
N LEU A 124 -14.95 -13.48 -1.22
CA LEU A 124 -15.85 -14.27 -0.38
C LEU A 124 -16.01 -13.68 1.03
N GLY A 125 -15.41 -12.52 1.33
CA GLY A 125 -15.50 -11.89 2.64
C GLY A 125 -14.76 -12.62 3.77
N VAL A 126 -13.77 -13.47 3.44
CA VAL A 126 -12.94 -14.18 4.43
C VAL A 126 -11.88 -13.25 4.99
N THR A 127 -11.73 -13.23 6.33
CA THR A 127 -10.86 -12.27 7.04
C THR A 127 -9.92 -12.95 8.04
N ASP A 128 -9.21 -13.98 7.59
CA ASP A 128 -8.36 -14.85 8.42
C ASP A 128 -6.86 -14.47 8.39
N THR A 129 -6.47 -13.48 7.60
CA THR A 129 -5.10 -12.92 7.56
C THR A 129 -5.11 -11.43 7.93
N SER A 130 -3.93 -10.89 8.31
CA SER A 130 -3.71 -9.44 8.47
C SER A 130 -4.15 -8.63 7.23
N VAL A 131 -3.81 -9.09 6.03
CA VAL A 131 -4.15 -8.41 4.77
C VAL A 131 -5.67 -8.39 4.53
N THR A 132 -6.34 -9.53 4.69
CA THR A 132 -7.80 -9.61 4.51
C THR A 132 -8.56 -8.87 5.61
N MET A 133 -8.02 -8.84 6.84
CA MET A 133 -8.58 -8.07 7.94
C MET A 133 -8.43 -6.57 7.69
N ALA A 134 -7.26 -6.13 7.23
CA ALA A 134 -7.02 -4.74 6.81
C ALA A 134 -8.05 -4.30 5.76
N ALA A 135 -8.24 -5.10 4.70
CA ALA A 135 -9.20 -4.80 3.64
C ALA A 135 -10.64 -4.70 4.15
N LYS A 136 -11.10 -5.69 4.92
CA LYS A 136 -12.44 -5.67 5.52
C LYS A 136 -12.64 -4.47 6.43
N SER A 137 -11.67 -4.16 7.28
CA SER A 137 -11.73 -3.03 8.20
C SER A 137 -11.78 -1.70 7.43
N HIS A 138 -10.99 -1.57 6.38
CA HIS A 138 -10.95 -0.37 5.53
C HIS A 138 -12.26 -0.17 4.74
N LEU A 139 -12.81 -1.25 4.16
CA LEU A 139 -14.09 -1.23 3.45
C LEU A 139 -15.28 -0.94 4.39
N ARG A 140 -15.23 -1.34 5.66
CA ARG A 140 -16.27 -1.03 6.67
C ARG A 140 -16.51 0.48 6.80
N VAL A 141 -15.48 1.29 6.61
CA VAL A 141 -15.56 2.77 6.66
C VAL A 141 -15.60 3.40 5.28
N LEU A 142 -15.99 2.62 4.26
CA LEU A 142 -16.18 3.04 2.87
C LEU A 142 -14.94 3.65 2.22
N ARG A 143 -13.74 3.22 2.62
CA ARG A 143 -12.47 3.69 2.03
C ARG A 143 -11.96 2.73 0.93
N PRO A 144 -11.23 3.26 -0.06
CA PRO A 144 -10.83 2.52 -1.26
C PRO A 144 -9.79 1.42 -0.98
N VAL A 145 -9.89 0.31 -1.70
CA VAL A 145 -8.88 -0.75 -1.75
C VAL A 145 -8.40 -0.91 -3.19
N LEU A 146 -7.09 -0.80 -3.42
CA LEU A 146 -6.46 -0.98 -4.73
C LEU A 146 -5.75 -2.34 -4.79
N LEU A 147 -6.12 -3.17 -5.77
CA LEU A 147 -5.59 -4.52 -5.96
C LEU A 147 -4.57 -4.56 -7.09
N CYS A 148 -3.35 -4.99 -6.78
CA CYS A 148 -2.31 -5.29 -7.76
C CYS A 148 -2.20 -6.81 -7.89
N VAL A 149 -3.10 -7.41 -8.70
CA VAL A 149 -3.24 -8.87 -8.81
C VAL A 149 -2.03 -9.50 -9.47
N ALA A 150 -1.55 -10.62 -8.94
CA ALA A 150 -0.48 -11.42 -9.51
C ALA A 150 -0.77 -12.90 -9.25
N THR A 151 -1.37 -13.58 -10.24
CA THR A 151 -1.76 -14.99 -10.09
C THR A 151 -1.80 -15.73 -11.42
N ASN A 152 -1.40 -17.01 -11.40
CA ASN A 152 -1.27 -17.84 -12.61
C ASN A 152 -2.58 -18.51 -13.06
N ASP A 153 -3.65 -18.35 -12.28
CA ASP A 153 -4.99 -18.89 -12.48
C ASP A 153 -6.04 -17.80 -12.69
N ALA A 154 -5.61 -16.57 -13.04
CA ALA A 154 -6.45 -15.39 -13.18
C ALA A 154 -7.57 -15.55 -14.22
N LEU A 155 -7.30 -16.23 -15.33
CA LEU A 155 -8.29 -16.59 -16.36
C LEU A 155 -8.92 -17.98 -16.11
N GLY A 156 -8.61 -18.61 -14.97
CA GLY A 156 -9.18 -19.89 -14.52
C GLY A 156 -10.03 -19.70 -13.27
N ALA A 157 -9.67 -20.38 -12.18
CA ALA A 157 -10.42 -20.34 -10.92
C ALA A 157 -10.56 -18.92 -10.34
N SER A 158 -9.54 -18.08 -10.51
CA SER A 158 -9.56 -16.71 -10.01
C SER A 158 -10.39 -15.73 -10.87
N ALA A 159 -10.83 -16.12 -12.07
CA ALA A 159 -11.58 -15.24 -12.97
C ALA A 159 -12.90 -14.76 -12.34
N GLN A 160 -13.62 -15.67 -11.67
CA GLN A 160 -14.86 -15.33 -10.97
C GLN A 160 -14.61 -14.37 -9.80
N ASN A 161 -13.46 -14.51 -9.13
CA ASN A 161 -13.08 -13.64 -8.02
C ASN A 161 -12.74 -12.23 -8.51
N ILE A 162 -11.99 -12.12 -9.62
CA ILE A 162 -11.73 -10.84 -10.31
C ILE A 162 -13.06 -10.19 -10.70
N GLY A 163 -13.95 -10.92 -11.39
CA GLY A 163 -15.25 -10.39 -11.82
C GLY A 163 -16.13 -9.89 -10.66
N ARG A 164 -16.20 -10.64 -9.54
CA ARG A 164 -16.92 -10.23 -8.34
C ARG A 164 -16.35 -8.94 -7.75
N LEU A 165 -15.04 -8.86 -7.63
CA LEU A 165 -14.36 -7.72 -7.01
C LEU A 165 -14.38 -6.48 -7.91
N LEU A 166 -14.34 -6.62 -9.24
CA LEU A 166 -14.56 -5.51 -10.19
C LEU A 166 -15.94 -4.85 -10.02
N ASN A 167 -16.94 -5.63 -9.61
CA ASN A 167 -18.29 -5.12 -9.35
C ASN A 167 -18.50 -4.66 -7.88
N THR A 168 -17.47 -4.71 -7.04
CA THR A 168 -17.58 -4.34 -5.63
C THR A 168 -17.21 -2.88 -5.41
N LYS A 169 -18.09 -2.13 -4.73
CA LYS A 169 -17.85 -0.71 -4.40
C LYS A 169 -16.54 -0.55 -3.64
N ASN A 170 -15.83 0.54 -3.96
CA ASN A 170 -14.55 0.93 -3.34
C ASN A 170 -13.40 -0.06 -3.58
N ILE A 171 -13.54 -1.01 -4.51
CA ILE A 171 -12.44 -1.87 -4.95
C ILE A 171 -12.00 -1.42 -6.34
N TYR A 172 -10.70 -1.21 -6.49
CA TYR A 172 -10.05 -0.77 -7.72
C TYR A 172 -8.92 -1.73 -8.06
N PHE A 173 -8.52 -1.71 -9.33
CA PHE A 173 -7.48 -2.59 -9.86
C PHE A 173 -6.39 -1.77 -10.52
N VAL A 174 -5.14 -2.19 -10.30
CA VAL A 174 -4.04 -1.84 -11.21
C VAL A 174 -4.26 -2.63 -12.51
N PRO A 175 -4.11 -2.02 -13.71
CA PRO A 175 -4.35 -2.69 -14.98
C PRO A 175 -3.64 -4.04 -15.12
N LEU A 176 -4.33 -5.02 -15.69
CA LEU A 176 -3.94 -6.43 -15.78
C LEU A 176 -3.58 -6.81 -17.21
N LYS A 177 -2.50 -7.60 -17.37
CA LYS A 177 -2.13 -8.23 -18.64
C LYS A 177 -1.64 -9.65 -18.45
N GLN A 178 -1.70 -10.45 -19.51
CA GLN A 178 -1.02 -11.74 -19.53
C GLN A 178 0.50 -11.50 -19.54
N ASP A 179 1.21 -12.17 -18.64
CA ASP A 179 2.66 -11.99 -18.48
C ASP A 179 3.48 -13.03 -19.25
N ASP A 180 2.92 -14.22 -19.50
CA ASP A 180 3.48 -15.22 -20.41
C ASP A 180 2.34 -16.08 -21.00
N PRO A 181 1.69 -15.63 -22.10
CA PRO A 181 0.54 -16.33 -22.67
C PRO A 181 0.83 -17.76 -23.13
N VAL A 182 2.09 -18.06 -23.47
CA VAL A 182 2.48 -19.38 -23.98
C VAL A 182 2.72 -20.35 -22.83
N LYS A 183 3.52 -19.98 -21.83
CA LYS A 183 3.86 -20.89 -20.72
C LYS A 183 2.85 -20.86 -19.59
N LYS A 184 2.11 -19.75 -19.45
CA LYS A 184 1.15 -19.52 -18.36
C LYS A 184 -0.14 -18.91 -18.93
N PRO A 185 -0.88 -19.64 -19.77
CA PRO A 185 -2.02 -19.09 -20.52
C PRO A 185 -3.10 -18.48 -19.63
N ASN A 186 -3.27 -18.96 -18.40
CA ASN A 186 -4.26 -18.43 -17.46
C ASN A 186 -3.75 -17.33 -16.54
N SER A 187 -2.49 -16.91 -16.68
CA SER A 187 -1.85 -15.96 -15.78
C SER A 187 -2.16 -14.53 -16.18
N LEU A 188 -2.55 -13.71 -15.19
CA LEU A 188 -2.58 -12.26 -15.29
C LEU A 188 -1.77 -11.66 -14.15
N VAL A 189 -0.99 -10.64 -14.50
CA VAL A 189 -0.23 -9.85 -13.55
C VAL A 189 -0.50 -8.38 -13.81
N ALA A 190 -0.73 -7.63 -12.73
CA ALA A 190 -0.90 -6.20 -12.78
C ALA A 190 0.38 -5.50 -13.23
N ASP A 191 0.25 -4.41 -13.98
CA ASP A 191 1.38 -3.58 -14.34
C ASP A 191 1.80 -2.70 -13.15
N PHE A 192 2.79 -3.15 -12.39
CA PHE A 192 3.31 -2.45 -11.21
C PHE A 192 3.75 -1.01 -11.54
N ASN A 193 4.18 -0.71 -12.78
CA ASN A 193 4.56 0.65 -13.16
C ASN A 193 3.38 1.62 -13.17
N LYS A 194 2.15 1.11 -13.26
CA LYS A 194 0.92 1.90 -13.20
C LYS A 194 0.36 2.05 -11.78
N LEU A 195 1.02 1.51 -10.76
CA LEU A 195 0.53 1.52 -9.38
C LEU A 195 0.31 2.95 -8.87
N LYS A 196 1.26 3.85 -9.05
CA LYS A 196 1.13 5.24 -8.58
C LYS A 196 -0.05 5.99 -9.23
N PRO A 197 -0.21 6.03 -10.56
CA PRO A 197 -1.42 6.61 -11.18
C PRO A 197 -2.72 5.99 -10.67
N CYS A 198 -2.72 4.69 -10.37
CA CYS A 198 -3.88 4.01 -9.80
C CYS A 198 -4.14 4.38 -8.33
N VAL A 199 -3.09 4.63 -7.54
CA VAL A 199 -3.21 5.16 -6.17
C VAL A 199 -3.89 6.53 -6.20
N GLU A 200 -3.42 7.44 -7.05
CA GLU A 200 -3.98 8.78 -7.20
C GLU A 200 -5.46 8.72 -7.62
N ALA A 201 -5.78 7.89 -8.62
CA ALA A 201 -7.17 7.71 -9.05
C ALA A 201 -8.07 7.04 -7.99
N ALA A 202 -7.56 6.04 -7.27
CA ALA A 202 -8.33 5.34 -6.24
C ALA A 202 -8.64 6.25 -5.03
N LEU A 203 -7.73 7.17 -4.68
CA LEU A 203 -7.98 8.22 -3.66
C LEU A 203 -9.13 9.15 -4.08
N GLU A 204 -9.34 9.33 -5.37
CA GLU A 204 -10.48 10.06 -5.95
C GLU A 204 -11.70 9.17 -6.24
N ASN A 205 -11.70 7.93 -5.76
CA ASN A 205 -12.75 6.92 -6.01
C ASN A 205 -12.99 6.60 -7.49
N ARG A 206 -11.90 6.51 -8.26
CA ARG A 206 -11.96 6.37 -9.71
C ARG A 206 -11.06 5.22 -10.18
N GLN A 207 -11.60 4.34 -11.02
CA GLN A 207 -10.84 3.27 -11.66
C GLN A 207 -10.05 3.83 -12.85
N VAL A 208 -8.74 3.54 -12.91
CA VAL A 208 -7.94 3.82 -14.10
C VAL A 208 -8.39 2.93 -15.25
N GLN A 209 -8.47 3.50 -16.45
CA GLN A 209 -8.79 2.79 -17.69
C GLN A 209 -7.62 2.87 -18.69
N PRO A 210 -7.42 1.85 -19.54
CA PRO A 210 -8.11 0.55 -19.53
C PRO A 210 -7.67 -0.33 -18.34
N VAL A 211 -8.58 -1.16 -17.82
CA VAL A 211 -8.28 -2.14 -16.74
C VAL A 211 -7.59 -3.40 -17.28
N PHE A 212 -7.82 -3.75 -18.54
CA PHE A 212 -7.20 -4.91 -19.20
C PHE A 212 -6.36 -4.43 -20.38
N GLU A 213 -5.13 -4.92 -20.48
CA GLU A 213 -4.14 -4.58 -21.52
C GLU A 213 -3.76 -5.79 -22.37
#